data_AF-A0A2G6NTY6-F1
#
_entry.id   AF-A0A2G6NTY6-F1
#
_cell.length_a   1.000
_cell.length_b   1.000
_cell.length_c   1.000
_cell.angle_alpha   90.00
_cell.angle_beta   90.00
_cell.angle_gamma   90.00
#
_symmetry.space_group_name_H-M   'P 1'
#
loop_
_entity.id
_entity.type
_entity.pdbx_description
1 polymer ?
#
loop_
_entity_poly.entity_id
_entity_poly.type
_entity_poly.pdbx_seq_one_letter_code
_entity_poly.pdbx_strand_id
1 'polypeptide(L)'
;MLILISDAFDPGLPAKLAEFGEVTDDKGRLAEADVVLVRSKTTCDREYIDKAPNLKMIIRGGVGTDNIDKTYCAEKGIVVHNTPKAPSIAVAELAFAMMLAVPNHIVKANESMRMGQWLKKELKRTELNGKTLGLVGIGHIAQAVAVRAQAFGMHVIAYDKYVDSSRLAVMQPSLEEMVAQADYISLHVPLTDETLHMINADVIAKMKDGAILINTGRGRTVDSADIIAALESGKLAAYATDVWPKDPPPADYPLLKAPNVFMSPHLGASSKENLLRIGEEVCDHIRNFLGGER
;
A
#
# COMPACT_ATOMS: atom_id res chain seq x y z
N MET A 1 -29.89 12.74 0.46
CA MET A 1 -29.31 11.57 1.14
C MET A 1 -28.48 12.05 2.32
N LEU A 2 -28.23 11.21 3.32
CA LEU A 2 -27.25 11.49 4.37
C LEU A 2 -25.92 10.80 4.08
N ILE A 3 -24.83 11.56 4.12
CA ILE A 3 -23.45 11.10 3.88
C ILE A 3 -22.68 11.19 5.19
N LEU A 4 -22.30 10.05 5.75
CA LEU A 4 -21.51 9.96 6.98
C LEU A 4 -20.02 9.81 6.67
N ILE A 5 -19.20 10.74 7.16
CA ILE A 5 -17.74 10.67 7.11
C ILE A 5 -17.24 10.03 8.40
N SER A 6 -16.90 8.74 8.36
CA SER A 6 -16.51 7.97 9.55
C SER A 6 -15.02 8.05 9.89
N ASP A 7 -14.17 8.48 8.96
CA ASP A 7 -12.71 8.59 9.13
C ASP A 7 -12.20 9.96 8.68
N ALA A 8 -10.92 10.27 8.93
CA ALA A 8 -10.33 11.55 8.56
C ALA A 8 -10.06 11.67 7.05
N PHE A 9 -10.72 12.63 6.40
CA PHE A 9 -10.50 13.05 5.01
C PHE A 9 -9.96 14.49 4.95
N ASP A 10 -9.79 15.02 3.74
CA ASP A 10 -9.49 16.44 3.54
C ASP A 10 -10.58 17.34 4.18
N PRO A 11 -10.22 18.40 4.93
CA PRO A 11 -11.19 19.29 5.57
C PRO A 11 -12.16 20.01 4.60
N GLY A 12 -11.80 20.14 3.33
CA GLY A 12 -12.67 20.71 2.29
C GLY A 12 -13.67 19.71 1.70
N LEU A 13 -13.54 18.40 1.99
CA LEU A 13 -14.42 17.37 1.43
C LEU A 13 -15.90 17.56 1.80
N PRO A 14 -16.28 17.89 3.05
CA PRO A 14 -17.69 18.07 3.39
C PRO A 14 -18.40 19.13 2.54
N ALA A 15 -17.71 20.25 2.27
CA ALA A 15 -18.25 21.31 1.43
C ALA A 15 -18.48 20.86 -0.03
N LYS A 16 -17.59 20.00 -0.55
CA LYS A 16 -17.77 19.39 -1.88
C LYS A 16 -18.96 18.43 -1.91
N LEU A 17 -19.15 17.65 -0.84
CA LEU A 17 -20.20 16.64 -0.77
C LEU A 17 -21.60 17.22 -0.51
N ALA A 18 -21.70 18.46 -0.05
CA ALA A 18 -22.96 19.13 0.24
C ALA A 18 -23.89 19.27 -0.98
N GLU A 19 -23.35 19.18 -2.21
CA GLU A 19 -24.16 19.14 -3.43
C GLU A 19 -25.03 17.87 -3.54
N PHE A 20 -24.62 16.77 -2.89
CA PHE A 20 -25.28 15.46 -2.97
C PHE A 20 -26.27 15.22 -1.82
N GLY A 21 -26.18 15.98 -0.72
CA GLY A 21 -27.04 15.83 0.44
C GLY A 21 -26.46 16.39 1.73
N GLU A 22 -27.03 15.95 2.85
CA GLU A 22 -26.55 16.33 4.18
C GLU A 22 -25.27 15.54 4.50
N VAL A 23 -24.24 16.23 4.98
CA VAL A 23 -22.94 15.64 5.32
C VAL A 23 -22.71 15.77 6.82
N THR A 24 -22.30 14.69 7.47
CA THR A 24 -22.00 14.68 8.91
C THR A 24 -20.80 13.78 9.21
N ASP A 25 -20.06 14.10 10.27
CA ASP A 25 -19.02 13.26 10.87
C ASP A 25 -19.47 12.64 12.21
N ASP A 26 -20.72 12.86 12.62
CA ASP A 26 -21.32 12.27 13.81
C ASP A 26 -21.64 10.79 13.59
N LYS A 27 -20.77 9.92 14.12
CA LYS A 27 -20.92 8.46 14.05
C LYS A 27 -22.19 7.94 14.72
N GLY A 28 -22.81 8.72 15.61
CA GLY A 28 -24.10 8.38 16.22
C GLY A 28 -25.24 8.30 15.20
N ARG A 29 -25.07 8.92 14.03
CA ARG A 29 -26.08 8.99 12.96
C ARG A 29 -25.92 7.89 11.90
N LEU A 30 -25.13 6.85 12.18
CA LEU A 30 -24.93 5.72 11.26
C LEU A 30 -26.26 5.10 10.79
N ALA A 31 -27.27 5.03 11.67
CA ALA A 31 -28.57 4.46 11.32
C ALA A 31 -29.34 5.25 10.25
N GLU A 32 -29.03 6.54 10.09
CA GLU A 32 -29.66 7.43 9.10
C GLU A 32 -28.94 7.44 7.75
N ALA A 33 -27.68 6.97 7.71
CA ALA A 33 -26.78 7.17 6.57
C ALA A 33 -27.18 6.35 5.33
N ASP A 34 -27.27 7.02 4.18
CA ASP A 34 -27.38 6.39 2.86
C ASP A 34 -26.00 6.02 2.31
N VAL A 35 -24.99 6.85 2.61
CA VAL A 35 -23.60 6.69 2.15
C VAL A 35 -22.66 6.81 3.35
N VAL A 36 -21.69 5.90 3.44
CA VAL A 36 -20.62 5.99 4.45
C VAL A 36 -19.26 6.09 3.76
N LEU A 37 -18.49 7.09 4.15
CA LEU A 37 -17.10 7.26 3.76
C LEU A 37 -16.16 6.75 4.86
N VAL A 38 -15.31 5.79 4.53
CA VAL A 38 -14.31 5.20 5.44
C VAL A 38 -12.90 5.26 4.85
N ARG A 39 -11.89 5.10 5.71
CA ARG A 39 -10.50 4.86 5.30
C ARG A 39 -10.04 3.51 5.87
N SER A 40 -8.87 3.44 6.50
CA SER A 40 -8.33 2.20 7.08
C SER A 40 -8.71 1.99 8.55
N LYS A 41 -9.28 3.00 9.23
CA LYS A 41 -9.51 2.93 10.68
C LYS A 41 -10.86 2.32 11.01
N THR A 42 -11.93 2.73 10.33
CA THR A 42 -13.25 2.14 10.50
C THR A 42 -13.30 0.76 9.85
N THR A 43 -13.76 -0.26 10.58
CA THR A 43 -14.06 -1.59 10.02
C THR A 43 -15.55 -1.70 9.80
N CYS A 44 -15.97 -2.00 8.57
CA CYS A 44 -17.35 -2.20 8.18
C CYS A 44 -17.65 -3.70 8.11
N ASP A 45 -17.70 -4.34 9.27
CA ASP A 45 -18.10 -5.74 9.43
C ASP A 45 -19.63 -5.89 9.49
N ARG A 46 -20.13 -7.11 9.71
CA ARG A 46 -21.57 -7.39 9.81
C ARG A 46 -22.27 -6.53 10.87
N GLU A 47 -21.65 -6.37 12.03
CA GLU A 47 -22.24 -5.59 13.13
C GLU A 47 -22.34 -4.10 12.77
N TYR A 48 -21.31 -3.55 12.11
CA TYR A 48 -21.34 -2.18 11.61
C TYR A 48 -22.44 -1.99 10.55
N ILE A 49 -22.53 -2.91 9.59
CA ILE A 49 -23.49 -2.84 8.48
C ILE A 49 -24.93 -2.97 9.00
N ASP A 50 -25.18 -3.85 9.98
CA ASP A 50 -26.53 -4.02 10.55
C ASP A 50 -27.03 -2.81 11.34
N LYS A 51 -26.13 -1.94 11.82
CA LYS A 51 -26.49 -0.66 12.46
C LYS A 51 -26.89 0.42 11.46
N ALA A 52 -26.76 0.18 10.16
CA ALA A 52 -27.00 1.15 9.09
C ALA A 52 -28.11 0.67 8.13
N PRO A 53 -29.39 0.60 8.56
CA PRO A 53 -30.47 0.01 7.77
C PRO A 53 -30.78 0.75 6.46
N ASN A 54 -30.40 2.02 6.34
CA ASN A 54 -30.60 2.84 5.14
C ASN A 54 -29.41 2.82 4.19
N LEU A 55 -28.32 2.14 4.57
CA LEU A 55 -27.06 2.19 3.85
C LEU A 55 -27.22 1.61 2.44
N LYS A 56 -26.78 2.37 1.45
CA LYS A 56 -26.79 1.99 0.03
C LYS A 56 -25.39 1.88 -0.54
N MET A 57 -24.44 2.64 0.01
CA MET A 57 -23.08 2.69 -0.50
C MET A 57 -22.04 2.89 0.60
N ILE A 58 -20.93 2.16 0.50
CA ILE A 58 -19.70 2.44 1.25
C ILE A 58 -18.61 2.84 0.26
N ILE A 59 -17.96 3.97 0.47
CA ILE A 59 -16.80 4.38 -0.32
C ILE A 59 -15.56 4.40 0.58
N ARG A 60 -14.56 3.61 0.18
CA ARG A 60 -13.28 3.53 0.87
C ARG A 60 -12.28 4.49 0.25
N GLY A 61 -11.80 5.47 1.02
CA GLY A 61 -10.69 6.35 0.67
C GLY A 61 -9.34 5.61 0.66
N GLY A 62 -8.98 5.09 -0.51
CA GLY A 62 -7.73 4.42 -0.87
C GLY A 62 -7.97 3.09 -1.61
N VAL A 63 -6.91 2.33 -1.92
CA VAL A 63 -7.00 1.12 -2.77
C VAL A 63 -7.66 -0.09 -2.11
N GLY A 64 -7.03 -0.76 -1.15
CA GLY A 64 -7.61 -2.02 -0.65
C GLY A 64 -8.83 -1.81 0.24
N THR A 65 -9.70 -2.82 0.24
CA THR A 65 -11.03 -2.84 0.87
C THR A 65 -11.14 -3.92 1.95
N ASP A 66 -10.00 -4.32 2.52
CA ASP A 66 -9.86 -5.45 3.44
C ASP A 66 -10.63 -5.26 4.75
N ASN A 67 -10.96 -4.01 5.09
CA ASN A 67 -11.71 -3.61 6.28
C ASN A 67 -13.24 -3.52 6.04
N ILE A 68 -13.74 -4.03 4.92
CA ILE A 68 -15.17 -4.02 4.55
C ILE A 68 -15.60 -5.46 4.23
N ASP A 69 -16.66 -5.95 4.88
CA ASP A 69 -17.28 -7.23 4.53
C ASP A 69 -18.09 -7.09 3.24
N LYS A 70 -17.39 -7.18 2.10
CA LYS A 70 -17.98 -7.02 0.76
C LYS A 70 -19.03 -8.08 0.45
N THR A 71 -18.88 -9.29 0.99
CA THR A 71 -19.86 -10.37 0.82
C THR A 71 -21.16 -9.99 1.50
N TYR A 72 -21.09 -9.51 2.75
CA TYR A 72 -22.28 -9.07 3.46
C TYR A 72 -22.90 -7.80 2.87
N CYS A 73 -22.08 -6.84 2.40
CA CYS A 73 -22.58 -5.70 1.64
C CYS A 73 -23.40 -6.16 0.43
N ALA A 74 -22.88 -7.12 -0.36
CA ALA A 74 -23.59 -7.66 -1.53
C ALA A 74 -24.91 -8.35 -1.15
N GLU A 75 -24.95 -9.14 -0.07
CA GLU A 75 -26.17 -9.78 0.46
C GLU A 75 -27.25 -8.73 0.81
N LYS A 76 -26.84 -7.55 1.28
CA LYS A 76 -27.73 -6.42 1.64
C LYS A 76 -28.03 -5.47 0.48
N GLY A 77 -27.44 -5.68 -0.70
CA GLY A 77 -27.57 -4.78 -1.85
C GLY A 77 -26.81 -3.45 -1.71
N ILE A 78 -25.79 -3.41 -0.84
CA ILE A 78 -24.94 -2.25 -0.59
C ILE A 78 -23.77 -2.26 -1.58
N VAL A 79 -23.60 -1.18 -2.32
CA VAL A 79 -22.48 -1.00 -3.26
C VAL A 79 -21.21 -0.61 -2.50
N VAL A 80 -20.07 -1.20 -2.87
CA VAL A 80 -18.77 -0.85 -2.30
C VAL A 80 -17.85 -0.31 -3.39
N HIS A 81 -17.40 0.94 -3.23
CA HIS A 81 -16.36 1.53 -4.05
C HIS A 81 -15.10 1.82 -3.24
N ASN A 82 -13.99 1.95 -3.94
CA ASN A 82 -12.70 2.38 -3.42
C ASN A 82 -12.15 3.50 -4.30
N THR A 83 -11.01 4.10 -3.93
CA THR A 83 -10.35 5.12 -4.77
C THR A 83 -8.99 4.61 -5.26
N PRO A 84 -8.97 3.73 -6.29
CA PRO A 84 -7.77 2.97 -6.65
C PRO A 84 -6.69 3.84 -7.34
N LYS A 85 -7.06 4.98 -7.92
CA LYS A 85 -6.12 5.84 -8.65
C LYS A 85 -5.46 6.87 -7.73
N ALA A 86 -6.21 7.44 -6.79
CA ALA A 86 -5.79 8.54 -5.93
C ALA A 86 -4.42 8.34 -5.26
N PRO A 87 -4.13 7.20 -4.59
CA PRO A 87 -2.89 7.04 -3.84
C PRO A 87 -1.68 6.68 -4.72
N SER A 88 -1.86 6.47 -6.03
CA SER A 88 -0.83 5.91 -6.91
C SER A 88 0.49 6.66 -6.83
N ILE A 89 0.45 7.99 -6.90
CA ILE A 89 1.65 8.84 -6.85
C ILE A 89 2.27 8.84 -5.45
N ALA A 90 1.45 8.98 -4.40
CA ALA A 90 1.93 9.07 -3.03
C ALA A 90 2.63 7.77 -2.58
N VAL A 91 2.02 6.63 -2.87
CA VAL A 91 2.58 5.32 -2.53
C VAL A 91 3.83 5.03 -3.36
N ALA A 92 3.81 5.38 -4.66
CA ALA A 92 4.98 5.22 -5.50
C ALA A 92 6.18 6.06 -5.02
N GLU A 93 5.94 7.29 -4.57
CA GLU A 93 6.97 8.14 -4.00
C GLU A 93 7.53 7.59 -2.69
N LEU A 94 6.69 7.06 -1.80
CA LEU A 94 7.17 6.43 -0.57
C LEU A 94 7.98 5.16 -0.87
N ALA A 95 7.51 4.29 -1.76
CA ALA A 95 8.23 3.09 -2.18
C ALA A 95 9.60 3.44 -2.76
N PHE A 96 9.66 4.48 -3.59
CA PHE A 96 10.92 4.95 -4.19
C PHE A 96 11.83 5.64 -3.17
N ALA A 97 11.27 6.39 -2.22
CA ALA A 97 12.02 6.99 -1.12
C ALA A 97 12.66 5.91 -0.24
N MET A 98 11.94 4.84 0.08
CA MET A 98 12.49 3.66 0.77
C MET A 98 13.60 2.99 -0.04
N MET A 99 13.36 2.76 -1.34
CA MET A 99 14.34 2.17 -2.25
C MET A 99 15.64 2.98 -2.36
N LEU A 100 15.56 4.31 -2.26
CA LEU A 100 16.73 5.20 -2.21
C LEU A 100 17.36 5.25 -0.82
N ALA A 101 16.58 5.26 0.26
CA ALA A 101 17.09 5.42 1.61
C ALA A 101 17.94 4.21 2.06
N VAL A 102 17.52 3.00 1.70
CA VAL A 102 18.19 1.73 2.06
C VAL A 102 19.65 1.70 1.59
N PRO A 103 19.98 1.78 0.29
CA PRO A 103 21.36 1.66 -0.19
C PRO A 103 22.24 2.86 0.16
N ASN A 104 21.65 4.00 0.56
CA ASN A 104 22.37 5.22 0.89
C ASN A 104 22.58 5.43 2.39
N HIS A 105 22.09 4.52 3.24
CA HIS A 105 22.22 4.58 4.71
C HIS A 105 21.71 5.89 5.32
N ILE A 106 20.73 6.57 4.70
CA ILE A 106 20.35 7.96 5.05
C ILE A 106 20.00 8.08 6.53
N VAL A 107 19.18 7.16 7.05
CA VAL A 107 18.76 7.16 8.46
C VAL A 107 19.95 6.94 9.38
N LYS A 108 20.74 5.89 9.14
CA LYS A 108 21.91 5.54 9.96
C LYS A 108 22.98 6.64 9.95
N ALA A 109 23.20 7.27 8.80
CA ALA A 109 24.12 8.39 8.66
C ALA A 109 23.65 9.62 9.45
N ASN A 110 22.36 9.96 9.38
CA ASN A 110 21.80 11.06 10.17
C ASN A 110 21.96 10.81 11.68
N GLU A 111 21.61 9.61 12.15
CA GLU A 111 21.74 9.25 13.57
C GLU A 111 23.21 9.28 14.03
N SER A 112 24.13 8.73 13.24
CA SER A 112 25.55 8.73 13.61
C SER A 112 26.09 10.16 13.75
N MET A 113 25.74 11.06 12.83
CA MET A 113 26.16 12.46 12.89
C MET A 113 25.60 13.19 14.12
N ARG A 114 24.34 12.91 14.50
CA ARG A 114 23.73 13.44 15.73
C ARG A 114 24.44 12.96 16.99
N MET A 115 24.98 11.74 16.95
CA MET A 115 25.80 11.15 18.02
C MET A 115 27.28 11.57 17.96
N GLY A 116 27.67 12.45 17.04
CA GLY A 116 29.07 12.89 16.86
C GLY A 116 29.98 11.83 16.21
N GLN A 117 29.42 10.82 15.57
CA GLN A 117 30.14 9.72 14.92
C GLN A 117 30.28 9.94 13.42
N TRP A 118 31.54 9.96 12.94
CA TRP A 118 31.87 10.12 11.51
C TRP A 118 32.09 8.77 10.82
N LEU A 119 31.00 8.13 10.37
CA LEU A 119 31.00 6.77 9.81
C LEU A 119 31.24 6.69 8.28
N LYS A 120 32.06 7.60 7.73
CA LYS A 120 32.27 7.72 6.27
C LYS A 120 32.82 6.44 5.62
N LYS A 121 33.61 5.63 6.35
CA LYS A 121 34.24 4.43 5.80
C LYS A 121 33.31 3.21 5.86
N GLU A 122 32.41 3.20 6.83
CA GLU A 122 31.49 2.13 7.19
C GLU A 122 30.20 2.20 6.36
N LEU A 123 29.74 3.40 6.01
CA LEU A 123 28.50 3.63 5.27
C LEU A 123 28.72 3.73 3.76
N LYS A 124 29.27 2.66 3.16
CA LYS A 124 29.43 2.59 1.70
C LYS A 124 28.07 2.41 1.03
N ARG A 125 27.77 3.30 0.09
CA ARG A 125 26.52 3.28 -0.70
C ARG A 125 26.65 2.47 -1.98
N THR A 126 25.52 2.05 -2.52
CA THR A 126 25.38 1.55 -3.90
C THR A 126 24.40 2.42 -4.69
N GLU A 127 24.35 2.23 -6.01
CA GLU A 127 23.53 3.01 -6.94
C GLU A 127 22.40 2.15 -7.52
N LEU A 128 21.27 2.80 -7.84
CA LEU A 128 20.15 2.16 -8.53
C LEU A 128 20.41 2.02 -10.04
N ASN A 129 21.22 2.90 -10.62
CA ASN A 129 21.49 2.90 -12.06
C ASN A 129 22.06 1.55 -12.52
N GLY A 130 21.45 0.96 -13.56
CA GLY A 130 21.79 -0.36 -14.09
C GLY A 130 21.33 -1.55 -13.25
N LYS A 131 20.65 -1.33 -12.12
CA LYS A 131 20.05 -2.41 -11.31
C LYS A 131 18.68 -2.81 -11.86
N THR A 132 18.27 -4.04 -11.53
CA THR A 132 16.98 -4.58 -11.92
C THR A 132 15.97 -4.42 -10.79
N LEU A 133 14.86 -3.73 -11.07
CA LEU A 133 13.68 -3.66 -10.22
C LEU A 133 12.63 -4.68 -10.69
N GLY A 134 12.28 -5.59 -9.79
CA GLY A 134 11.17 -6.51 -9.91
C GLY A 134 9.89 -5.99 -9.25
N LEU A 135 8.81 -5.87 -10.03
CA LEU A 135 7.49 -5.48 -9.52
C LEU A 135 6.60 -6.71 -9.39
N VAL A 136 6.09 -6.96 -8.17
CA VAL A 136 5.06 -7.98 -7.94
C VAL A 136 3.70 -7.28 -8.03
N GLY A 137 2.96 -7.56 -9.11
CA GLY A 137 1.79 -6.80 -9.55
C GLY A 137 2.18 -5.60 -10.41
N ILE A 138 1.39 -5.29 -11.44
CA ILE A 138 1.64 -4.16 -12.37
C ILE A 138 0.45 -3.19 -12.53
N GLY A 139 -0.27 -2.97 -11.42
CA GLY A 139 -1.36 -2.00 -11.32
C GLY A 139 -0.91 -0.53 -11.28
N HIS A 140 -1.83 0.40 -10.96
CA HIS A 140 -1.58 1.84 -11.01
C HIS A 140 -0.36 2.32 -10.20
N ILE A 141 -0.17 1.80 -8.97
CA ILE A 141 0.98 2.15 -8.13
C ILE A 141 2.28 1.63 -8.76
N ALA A 142 2.31 0.36 -9.16
CA ALA A 142 3.49 -0.26 -9.75
C ALA A 142 3.93 0.44 -11.04
N GLN A 143 2.98 0.87 -11.88
CA GLN A 143 3.28 1.67 -13.06
C GLN A 143 3.90 3.03 -12.70
N ALA A 144 3.39 3.71 -11.67
CA ALA A 144 3.98 4.96 -11.17
C ALA A 144 5.39 4.77 -10.58
N VAL A 145 5.66 3.61 -9.96
CA VAL A 145 7.00 3.20 -9.52
C VAL A 145 7.91 2.93 -10.72
N ALA A 146 7.43 2.19 -11.73
CA ALA A 146 8.19 1.83 -12.92
C ALA A 146 8.71 3.08 -13.68
N VAL A 147 7.87 4.10 -13.86
CA VAL A 147 8.26 5.37 -14.49
C VAL A 147 9.44 6.02 -13.75
N ARG A 148 9.39 6.03 -12.40
CA ARG A 148 10.47 6.58 -11.56
C ARG A 148 11.73 5.74 -11.65
N ALA A 149 11.60 4.41 -11.62
CA ALA A 149 12.71 3.48 -11.74
C ALA A 149 13.47 3.64 -13.07
N GLN A 150 12.73 3.75 -14.18
CA GLN A 150 13.32 4.00 -15.51
C GLN A 150 14.07 5.34 -15.57
N ALA A 151 13.53 6.39 -14.94
CA ALA A 151 14.20 7.68 -14.86
C ALA A 151 15.53 7.63 -14.06
N PHE A 152 15.69 6.65 -13.18
CA PHE A 152 16.92 6.37 -12.44
C PHE A 152 17.84 5.35 -13.14
N GLY A 153 17.51 4.95 -14.38
CA GLY A 153 18.31 4.03 -15.18
C GLY A 153 18.20 2.57 -14.74
N MET A 154 17.13 2.17 -14.02
CA MET A 154 16.89 0.78 -13.66
C MET A 154 16.26 -0.01 -14.82
N HIS A 155 16.57 -1.30 -14.89
CA HIS A 155 15.83 -2.26 -15.70
C HIS A 155 14.58 -2.68 -14.93
N VAL A 156 13.39 -2.54 -15.53
CA VAL A 156 12.12 -2.88 -14.85
C VAL A 156 11.57 -4.17 -15.43
N ILE A 157 11.41 -5.17 -14.55
CA ILE A 157 10.71 -6.43 -14.83
C ILE A 157 9.50 -6.54 -13.90
N ALA A 158 8.48 -7.30 -14.29
CA ALA A 158 7.28 -7.47 -13.48
C ALA A 158 6.71 -8.87 -13.61
N TYR A 159 6.03 -9.32 -12.56
CA TYR A 159 5.16 -10.48 -12.58
C TYR A 159 3.77 -10.05 -12.12
N ASP A 160 2.75 -10.39 -12.91
CA ASP A 160 1.35 -10.21 -12.54
C ASP A 160 0.57 -11.38 -13.14
N LYS A 161 -0.18 -12.10 -12.30
CA LYS A 161 -0.95 -13.28 -12.73
C LYS A 161 -2.04 -12.95 -13.76
N TYR A 162 -2.50 -11.70 -13.80
CA TYR A 162 -3.66 -11.27 -14.57
C TYR A 162 -3.30 -10.31 -15.72
N VAL A 163 -2.02 -9.99 -15.90
CA VAL A 163 -1.56 -9.02 -16.91
C VAL A 163 -0.40 -9.61 -17.72
N ASP A 164 -0.63 -9.85 -19.00
CA ASP A 164 0.36 -10.48 -19.88
C ASP A 164 1.34 -9.49 -20.53
N SER A 165 1.04 -8.18 -20.52
CA SER A 165 1.89 -7.18 -21.16
C SER A 165 1.90 -5.84 -20.43
N SER A 166 3.04 -5.15 -20.49
CA SER A 166 3.24 -3.81 -19.94
C SER A 166 4.13 -2.99 -20.87
N ARG A 167 3.86 -1.69 -20.96
CA ARG A 167 4.74 -0.73 -21.67
C ARG A 167 5.92 -0.26 -20.80
N LEU A 168 5.84 -0.48 -19.49
CA LEU A 168 6.79 0.05 -18.51
C LEU A 168 7.71 -1.02 -17.92
N ALA A 169 7.40 -2.30 -18.14
CA ALA A 169 8.15 -3.42 -17.58
C ALA A 169 8.17 -4.60 -18.55
N VAL A 170 9.24 -5.39 -18.51
CA VAL A 170 9.29 -6.69 -19.17
C VAL A 170 8.57 -7.71 -18.29
N MET A 171 7.48 -8.28 -18.79
CA MET A 171 6.71 -9.28 -18.06
C MET A 171 7.48 -10.60 -17.98
N GLN A 172 7.53 -11.17 -16.78
CA GLN A 172 8.11 -12.48 -16.50
C GLN A 172 6.99 -13.51 -16.35
N PRO A 173 7.20 -14.76 -16.78
CA PRO A 173 6.14 -15.77 -16.81
C PRO A 173 5.79 -16.32 -15.41
N SER A 174 6.67 -16.13 -14.42
CA SER A 174 6.46 -16.56 -13.04
C SER A 174 7.07 -15.58 -12.03
N LEU A 175 6.59 -15.65 -10.79
CA LEU A 175 7.17 -14.90 -9.66
C LEU A 175 8.63 -15.30 -9.45
N GLU A 176 8.91 -16.61 -9.54
CA GLU A 176 10.23 -17.22 -9.37
C GLU A 176 11.26 -16.68 -10.36
N GLU A 177 10.91 -16.63 -11.65
CA GLU A 177 11.81 -16.12 -12.69
C GLU A 177 12.07 -14.63 -12.50
N MET A 178 11.08 -13.88 -12.04
CA MET A 178 11.22 -12.46 -11.75
C MET A 178 12.17 -12.22 -10.58
N VAL A 179 11.94 -12.88 -9.44
CA VAL A 179 12.76 -12.63 -8.23
C VAL A 179 14.21 -13.08 -8.40
N ALA A 180 14.48 -14.07 -9.25
CA ALA A 180 15.84 -14.53 -9.56
C ALA A 180 16.68 -13.48 -10.31
N GLN A 181 16.03 -12.54 -11.01
CA GLN A 181 16.68 -11.50 -11.80
C GLN A 181 16.74 -10.14 -11.08
N ALA A 182 15.90 -9.92 -10.09
CA ALA A 182 15.72 -8.63 -9.43
C ALA A 182 16.78 -8.35 -8.34
N ASP A 183 17.40 -7.17 -8.38
CA ASP A 183 18.23 -6.67 -7.28
C ASP A 183 17.36 -5.99 -6.20
N TYR A 184 16.26 -5.37 -6.65
CA TYR A 184 15.24 -4.76 -5.82
C TYR A 184 13.89 -5.37 -6.17
N ILE A 185 13.07 -5.69 -5.17
CA ILE A 185 11.73 -6.26 -5.37
C ILE A 185 10.73 -5.35 -4.65
N SER A 186 9.64 -4.96 -5.31
CA SER A 186 8.60 -4.11 -4.72
C SER A 186 7.21 -4.74 -4.88
N LEU A 187 6.48 -4.84 -3.76
CA LEU A 187 5.18 -5.51 -3.69
C LEU A 187 4.03 -4.52 -3.89
N HIS A 188 3.19 -4.79 -4.90
CA HIS A 188 2.05 -3.94 -5.30
C HIS A 188 0.78 -4.75 -5.60
N VAL A 189 0.56 -5.82 -4.84
CA VAL A 189 -0.62 -6.69 -4.94
C VAL A 189 -1.60 -6.45 -3.78
N PRO A 190 -2.91 -6.70 -3.97
CA PRO A 190 -3.86 -6.77 -2.88
C PRO A 190 -3.58 -7.97 -1.97
N LEU A 191 -4.15 -7.97 -0.76
CA LEU A 191 -4.15 -9.15 0.11
C LEU A 191 -5.35 -10.03 -0.25
N THR A 192 -5.07 -11.27 -0.60
CA THR A 192 -6.03 -12.31 -0.98
C THR A 192 -5.49 -13.65 -0.50
N ASP A 193 -6.28 -14.72 -0.61
CA ASP A 193 -5.79 -16.07 -0.29
C ASP A 193 -4.60 -16.47 -1.17
N GLU A 194 -4.53 -15.97 -2.41
CA GLU A 194 -3.42 -16.25 -3.33
C GLU A 194 -2.13 -15.47 -3.02
N THR A 195 -2.26 -14.31 -2.36
CA THR A 195 -1.13 -13.42 -2.08
C THR A 195 -0.71 -13.45 -0.61
N LEU A 196 -1.47 -14.13 0.24
CA LEU A 196 -1.14 -14.37 1.64
C LEU A 196 0.18 -15.15 1.74
N HIS A 197 1.19 -14.54 2.37
CA HIS A 197 2.54 -15.09 2.52
C HIS A 197 3.16 -15.54 1.18
N MET A 198 2.81 -14.90 0.08
CA MET A 198 3.38 -15.23 -1.23
C MET A 198 4.90 -15.03 -1.29
N ILE A 199 5.44 -14.14 -0.46
CA ILE A 199 6.88 -14.03 -0.22
C ILE A 199 7.22 -14.81 1.04
N ASN A 200 7.55 -16.08 0.85
CA ASN A 200 7.96 -17.04 1.88
C ASN A 200 9.41 -17.50 1.64
N ALA A 201 9.90 -18.42 2.48
CA ALA A 201 11.24 -18.97 2.40
C ALA A 201 11.60 -19.52 0.99
N ASP A 202 10.68 -20.20 0.32
CA ASP A 202 10.92 -20.80 -1.00
C ASP A 202 11.11 -19.75 -2.10
N VAL A 203 10.33 -18.66 -2.05
CA VAL A 203 10.48 -17.53 -2.99
C VAL A 203 11.74 -16.73 -2.66
N ILE A 204 12.01 -16.49 -1.37
CA ILE A 204 13.19 -15.77 -0.91
C ILE A 204 14.49 -16.51 -1.30
N ALA A 205 14.50 -17.85 -1.21
CA ALA A 205 15.67 -18.66 -1.59
C ALA A 205 16.08 -18.44 -3.06
N LYS A 206 15.12 -18.15 -3.94
CA LYS A 206 15.33 -17.89 -5.37
C LYS A 206 15.76 -16.46 -5.68
N MET A 207 15.66 -15.53 -4.73
CA MET A 207 16.15 -14.17 -4.91
C MET A 207 17.66 -14.14 -5.11
N LYS A 208 18.18 -13.06 -5.68
CA LYS A 208 19.62 -12.77 -5.62
C LYS A 208 20.08 -12.61 -4.16
N ASP A 209 21.30 -13.04 -3.88
CA ASP A 209 21.90 -12.77 -2.58
C ASP A 209 22.10 -11.27 -2.39
N GLY A 210 21.65 -10.74 -1.25
CA GLY A 210 21.67 -9.32 -0.95
C GLY A 210 20.58 -8.51 -1.66
N ALA A 211 19.51 -9.16 -2.15
CA ALA A 211 18.36 -8.45 -2.68
C ALA A 211 17.70 -7.54 -1.62
N ILE A 212 17.04 -6.49 -2.07
CA ILE A 212 16.31 -5.55 -1.21
C ILE A 212 14.81 -5.68 -1.51
N LEU A 213 14.01 -5.96 -0.48
CA LEU A 213 12.56 -6.09 -0.60
C LEU A 213 11.86 -4.83 -0.06
N ILE A 214 10.92 -4.29 -0.83
CA ILE A 214 10.09 -3.13 -0.50
C ILE A 214 8.63 -3.56 -0.44
N ASN A 215 7.95 -3.26 0.66
CA ASN A 215 6.52 -3.51 0.81
C ASN A 215 5.80 -2.24 1.27
N THR A 216 5.06 -1.64 0.33
CA THR A 216 4.13 -0.54 0.59
C THR A 216 2.68 -0.95 0.30
N GLY A 217 2.46 -2.26 0.15
CA GLY A 217 1.18 -2.86 -0.20
C GLY A 217 0.45 -3.39 1.03
N ARG A 218 0.77 -4.62 1.46
CA ARG A 218 0.08 -5.31 2.56
C ARG A 218 1.07 -6.12 3.40
N GLY A 219 1.04 -5.97 4.72
CA GLY A 219 2.02 -6.62 5.60
C GLY A 219 1.96 -8.16 5.57
N ARG A 220 0.79 -8.73 5.27
CA ARG A 220 0.58 -10.19 5.21
C ARG A 220 0.90 -10.81 3.84
N THR A 221 1.47 -10.07 2.89
CA THR A 221 1.98 -10.69 1.65
C THR A 221 3.36 -11.32 1.83
N VAL A 222 3.98 -11.08 2.98
CA VAL A 222 5.26 -11.69 3.38
C VAL A 222 5.03 -12.56 4.62
N ASP A 223 5.80 -13.63 4.75
CA ASP A 223 5.95 -14.32 6.02
C ASP A 223 7.04 -13.62 6.86
N SER A 224 6.67 -13.09 8.02
CA SER A 224 7.60 -12.32 8.85
C SER A 224 8.78 -13.15 9.39
N ALA A 225 8.58 -14.43 9.67
CA ALA A 225 9.66 -15.28 10.18
C ALA A 225 10.69 -15.54 9.09
N ASP A 226 10.23 -15.79 7.87
CA ASP A 226 11.10 -16.01 6.72
C ASP A 226 11.88 -14.74 6.34
N ILE A 227 11.24 -13.56 6.42
CA ILE A 227 11.94 -12.28 6.21
C ILE A 227 13.05 -12.08 7.26
N ILE A 228 12.78 -12.37 8.53
CA ILE A 228 13.78 -12.24 9.60
C ILE A 228 14.97 -13.17 9.34
N ALA A 229 14.71 -14.45 9.07
CA ALA A 229 15.77 -15.42 8.77
C ALA A 229 16.60 -15.02 7.54
N ALA A 230 15.96 -14.43 6.52
CA ALA A 230 16.63 -13.95 5.33
C ALA A 230 17.52 -12.73 5.59
N LEU A 231 17.11 -11.83 6.49
CA LEU A 231 17.91 -10.68 6.92
C LEU A 231 19.10 -11.11 7.78
N GLU A 232 18.91 -12.08 8.68
CA GLU A 232 19.97 -12.62 9.54
C GLU A 232 21.03 -13.39 8.75
N SER A 233 20.62 -14.16 7.74
CA SER A 233 21.53 -14.89 6.86
C SER A 233 22.22 -14.01 5.81
N GLY A 234 21.73 -12.78 5.60
CA GLY A 234 22.19 -11.89 4.53
C GLY A 234 21.64 -12.22 3.15
N LYS A 235 20.72 -13.19 3.03
CA LYS A 235 20.01 -13.47 1.78
C LYS A 235 19.27 -12.23 1.29
N LEU A 236 18.61 -11.52 2.21
CA LEU A 236 18.15 -10.15 2.01
C LEU A 236 19.14 -9.16 2.63
N ALA A 237 19.52 -8.14 1.88
CA ALA A 237 20.33 -7.05 2.43
C ALA A 237 19.48 -6.13 3.32
N ALA A 238 18.20 -5.96 2.99
CA ALA A 238 17.26 -5.15 3.75
C ALA A 238 15.80 -5.45 3.40
N TYR A 239 14.91 -5.12 4.33
CA TYR A 239 13.47 -5.09 4.12
C TYR A 239 12.94 -3.70 4.46
N ALA A 240 12.36 -2.99 3.49
CA ALA A 240 11.72 -1.71 3.72
C ALA A 240 10.20 -1.87 3.68
N THR A 241 9.52 -1.56 4.78
CA THR A 241 8.08 -1.78 4.93
C THR A 241 7.37 -0.54 5.46
N ASP A 242 6.25 -0.22 4.82
CA ASP A 242 5.27 0.74 5.33
C ASP A 242 4.07 0.03 5.98
N VAL A 243 3.96 -1.29 5.85
CA VAL A 243 2.73 -2.02 6.13
C VAL A 243 2.96 -3.14 7.13
N TRP A 244 1.91 -3.47 7.89
CA TRP A 244 1.97 -4.36 9.04
C TRP A 244 0.87 -5.42 8.96
N PRO A 245 0.99 -6.56 9.67
CA PRO A 245 -0.08 -7.56 9.72
C PRO A 245 -1.37 -7.02 10.34
N LYS A 246 -1.23 -6.06 11.25
CA LYS A 246 -2.28 -5.25 11.86
C LYS A 246 -1.70 -3.87 12.15
N ASP A 247 -2.52 -2.83 12.00
CA ASP A 247 -2.12 -1.45 12.32
C ASP A 247 -2.73 -0.98 13.64
N PRO A 248 -1.93 -0.53 14.63
CA PRO A 248 -0.48 -0.71 14.73
C PRO A 248 -0.09 -2.18 15.01
N PRO A 249 1.14 -2.60 14.68
CA PRO A 249 1.62 -3.91 15.06
C PRO A 249 1.78 -4.00 16.59
N PRO A 250 1.72 -5.21 17.19
CA PRO A 250 2.08 -5.42 18.59
C PRO A 250 3.48 -4.87 18.89
N ALA A 251 3.69 -4.31 20.09
CA ALA A 251 4.96 -3.69 20.47
C ALA A 251 6.14 -4.68 20.51
N ASP A 252 5.83 -5.97 20.67
CA ASP A 252 6.77 -7.10 20.66
C ASP A 252 6.86 -7.79 19.29
N TYR A 253 6.24 -7.26 18.24
CA TYR A 253 6.29 -7.83 16.90
C TYR A 253 7.76 -7.99 16.43
N PRO A 254 8.24 -9.22 16.15
CA PRO A 254 9.67 -9.49 15.98
C PRO A 254 10.38 -8.63 14.92
N LEU A 255 9.68 -8.31 13.83
CA LEU A 255 10.22 -7.53 12.73
C LEU A 255 10.64 -6.11 13.13
N LEU A 256 10.07 -5.56 14.21
CA LEU A 256 10.45 -4.25 14.76
C LEU A 256 11.87 -4.22 15.33
N LYS A 257 12.44 -5.39 15.64
CA LYS A 257 13.78 -5.57 16.22
C LYS A 257 14.78 -6.23 15.26
N ALA A 258 14.32 -6.63 14.08
CA ALA A 258 15.13 -7.33 13.10
C ALA A 258 16.19 -6.41 12.48
N PRO A 259 17.35 -6.95 12.07
CA PRO A 259 18.40 -6.15 11.45
C PRO A 259 17.98 -5.63 10.08
N ASN A 260 18.49 -4.45 9.70
CA ASN A 260 18.32 -3.87 8.36
C ASN A 260 16.86 -3.72 7.89
N VAL A 261 15.93 -3.50 8.83
CA VAL A 261 14.54 -3.17 8.51
C VAL A 261 14.34 -1.66 8.51
N PHE A 262 13.76 -1.14 7.44
CA PHE A 262 13.36 0.25 7.31
C PHE A 262 11.84 0.32 7.42
N MET A 263 11.34 1.16 8.33
CA MET A 263 9.95 1.06 8.79
C MET A 263 9.25 2.41 8.71
N SER A 264 8.00 2.42 8.28
CA SER A 264 7.08 3.54 8.48
C SER A 264 5.68 3.07 8.91
N PRO A 265 4.91 3.93 9.60
CA PRO A 265 3.63 3.55 10.19
C PRO A 265 2.46 3.72 9.20
N HIS A 266 2.49 3.02 8.06
CA HIS A 266 1.42 3.00 7.05
C HIS A 266 1.07 4.39 6.51
N LEU A 267 2.08 5.10 6.03
CA LEU A 267 2.01 6.47 5.53
C LEU A 267 1.88 6.57 4.00
N GLY A 268 1.91 5.47 3.24
CA GLY A 268 2.01 5.52 1.77
C GLY A 268 0.95 6.36 1.08
N ALA A 269 -0.30 6.33 1.59
CA ALA A 269 -1.39 7.16 1.08
C ALA A 269 -1.58 8.47 1.86
N SER A 270 -0.78 8.74 2.89
CA SER A 270 -0.97 9.85 3.82
C SER A 270 -0.24 11.11 3.36
N SER A 271 -0.57 11.59 2.16
CA SER A 271 -0.14 12.90 1.64
C SER A 271 -1.32 13.84 1.46
N LYS A 272 -1.06 15.15 1.55
CA LYS A 272 -2.06 16.21 1.37
C LYS A 272 -2.71 16.11 -0.01
N GLU A 273 -1.91 15.90 -1.04
CA GLU A 273 -2.33 15.81 -2.45
C GLU A 273 -3.21 14.58 -2.69
N ASN A 274 -2.93 13.46 -2.01
CA ASN A 274 -3.77 12.28 -2.12
C ASN A 274 -5.16 12.49 -1.53
N LEU A 275 -5.28 13.15 -0.37
CA LEU A 275 -6.59 13.39 0.24
C LEU A 275 -7.50 14.22 -0.67
N LEU A 276 -6.93 15.15 -1.44
CA LEU A 276 -7.67 15.92 -2.44
C LEU A 276 -8.18 15.04 -3.58
N ARG A 277 -7.32 14.19 -4.15
CA ARG A 277 -7.69 13.23 -5.22
C ARG A 277 -8.74 12.21 -4.76
N ILE A 278 -8.64 11.74 -3.52
CA ILE A 278 -9.68 10.88 -2.92
C ILE A 278 -11.03 11.60 -2.94
N GLY A 279 -11.05 12.88 -2.56
CA GLY A 279 -12.28 13.66 -2.56
C GLY A 279 -12.92 13.78 -3.95
N GLU A 280 -12.11 13.92 -4.99
CA GLU A 280 -12.58 13.95 -6.39
C GLU A 280 -13.21 12.62 -6.79
N GLU A 281 -12.51 11.50 -6.59
CA GLU A 281 -13.06 10.17 -6.91
C GLU A 281 -14.33 9.84 -6.11
N VAL A 282 -14.39 10.23 -4.83
CA VAL A 282 -15.60 10.07 -4.00
C VAL A 282 -16.79 10.82 -4.60
N CYS A 283 -16.59 12.08 -5.03
CA CYS A 283 -17.66 12.86 -5.66
C CYS A 283 -18.13 12.21 -6.96
N ASP A 284 -17.21 11.67 -7.76
CA ASP A 284 -17.54 10.97 -9.00
C ASP A 284 -18.34 9.70 -8.75
N HIS A 285 -17.97 8.90 -7.74
CA HIS A 285 -18.74 7.71 -7.35
C HIS A 285 -20.18 8.04 -6.94
N ILE A 286 -20.37 9.08 -6.11
CA ILE A 286 -21.71 9.47 -5.65
C ILE A 286 -22.54 10.02 -6.82
N ARG A 287 -21.92 10.81 -7.71
CA ARG A 287 -22.58 11.35 -8.90
C ARG A 287 -23.06 10.23 -9.83
N ASN A 288 -22.20 9.24 -10.09
CA ASN A 288 -22.54 8.10 -10.94
C ASN A 288 -23.67 7.26 -10.33
N PHE A 289 -23.60 7.00 -9.01
CA PHE A 289 -24.65 6.30 -8.28
C PHE A 289 -26.02 6.99 -8.36
N LEU A 290 -26.04 8.32 -8.22
CA LEU A 290 -27.25 9.13 -8.39
C LEU A 290 -27.76 9.15 -9.83
N GLY A 291 -26.87 9.07 -10.81
CA GLY A 291 -27.19 8.96 -12.23
C GLY A 291 -27.73 7.59 -12.66
N GLY A 292 -27.75 6.60 -11.77
CA GLY A 292 -28.20 5.23 -12.06
C GLY A 292 -27.10 4.31 -12.62
N GLU A 293 -25.86 4.77 -12.66
CA GLU A 293 -24.69 3.93 -12.92
C GLU A 293 -24.33 3.21 -11.61
N ARG A 294 -24.26 1.88 -11.64
CA ARG A 294 -23.89 1.04 -10.49
C ARG A 294 -22.41 0.67 -10.51
#